data_AF-A0A9D1AVC4-F1
#
_entry.id   AF-A0A9D1AVC4-F1
#
_cell.length_a   1.000
_cell.length_b   1.000
_cell.length_c   1.000
_cell.angle_alpha   90.00
_cell.angle_beta   90.00
_cell.angle_gamma   90.00
#
_symmetry.space_group_name_H-M   'P 1'
#
loop_
_entity.id
_entity.type
_entity.pdbx_description
1 polymer ?
#
loop_
_entity_poly.entity_id
_entity_poly.type
_entity_poly.pdbx_seq_one_letter_code
_entity_poly.pdbx_strand_id
1 'polypeptide(L)'
;MEPKRASALRACAGAPPRSVGLVRRGGGPLEQRARPGSPVPDRPLRRPAAPPRPHPRPRRALQAPPELHHLPLRRCRHRHRAGHRLPRPPDPVLGRRAPAPRSSARSLAGAERHGGRRQHPGADAGAGAPPEGAVSLLASIALGTGCVRPECALPDYSTSECRVQAEALLALNTDASGVELRFQDPGSTQTASWSALGLVDTGPDGRLIARVATLGGFRLSLHRNTSQASRVTVELTNVHPLIEPLEGQIEQHGLTRVLDLELRDEVIEIRGRLPRVACDGGFELAAVGDIQTGPLTFEGIVDDLHREAAQADEIGVPLLGLLLLGDLAEHGSEPELDRIAQILRRSPVPVAVTPGNHDIYDSSLPLFNQRFGPGSYAFDVCDAHVVMLDTGNADLAPSIQGWLPTLLDHDQRFLIAGTHIPPYAADTANGWRREDQAQHLLAELSARGTDALLAGHIHFRLELHASPVREVIVGTGGASQGQIDPDYGYLRATFRDRLELCYLPLPAPGSPGPSPGREPTTCTERLPPPPLGAG
;
A
#
# COMPACT_ATOMS: atom_id res chain seq x y z
N MET A 1 3.60 -64.63 18.68
CA MET A 1 2.15 -64.81 18.80
C MET A 1 1.48 -64.01 17.69
N GLU A 2 1.06 -64.69 16.64
CA GLU A 2 0.01 -64.23 15.72
C GLU A 2 -1.37 -64.37 16.42
N PRO A 3 -2.53 -63.96 15.84
CA PRO A 3 -2.80 -63.12 14.66
C PRO A 3 -3.92 -62.06 14.99
N LYS A 4 -4.54 -61.23 14.14
CA LYS A 4 -5.33 -61.40 12.89
C LYS A 4 -5.72 -59.97 12.40
N ARG A 5 -5.51 -59.61 11.12
CA ARG A 5 -6.47 -59.57 9.97
C ARG A 5 -7.66 -58.59 10.17
N ALA A 6 -8.19 -57.87 9.18
CA ALA A 6 -7.92 -57.62 7.76
C ALA A 6 -8.96 -56.58 7.24
N SER A 7 -8.62 -55.87 6.15
CA SER A 7 -9.40 -55.54 4.91
C SER A 7 -10.93 -55.28 4.98
N ALA A 8 -11.57 -54.43 4.16
CA ALA A 8 -11.39 -54.18 2.72
C ALA A 8 -12.26 -53.01 2.19
N LEU A 9 -11.93 -52.61 0.96
CA LEU A 9 -12.61 -51.75 -0.03
C LEU A 9 -14.05 -52.17 -0.45
N ARG A 10 -14.85 -51.18 -0.91
CA ARG A 10 -15.69 -51.09 -2.17
C ARG A 10 -16.74 -49.97 -1.99
N ALA A 11 -16.82 -48.91 -2.81
CA ALA A 11 -17.28 -48.76 -4.21
C ALA A 11 -18.80 -49.00 -4.43
N CYS A 12 -19.51 -47.93 -4.87
CA CYS A 12 -20.43 -47.84 -6.03
C CYS A 12 -21.70 -46.97 -5.83
N ALA A 13 -21.84 -46.00 -6.74
CA ALA A 13 -23.01 -45.62 -7.56
C ALA A 13 -24.44 -45.47 -6.98
N GLY A 14 -25.11 -44.38 -7.37
CA GLY A 14 -26.57 -44.26 -7.36
C GLY A 14 -27.08 -42.84 -7.65
N ALA A 15 -27.55 -42.59 -8.88
CA ALA A 15 -28.17 -41.35 -9.34
C ALA A 15 -29.74 -41.42 -9.26
N PRO A 16 -30.51 -40.46 -9.82
CA PRO A 16 -31.60 -39.66 -9.19
C PRO A 16 -33.01 -40.26 -9.45
N PRO A 17 -34.18 -39.62 -9.10
CA PRO A 17 -34.79 -38.53 -9.91
C PRO A 17 -35.79 -37.58 -9.18
N ARG A 18 -36.19 -36.45 -9.80
CA ARG A 18 -37.57 -36.15 -10.27
C ARG A 18 -37.88 -34.66 -10.48
N SER A 19 -38.44 -34.41 -11.65
CA SER A 19 -39.06 -33.21 -12.21
C SER A 19 -40.58 -33.19 -12.02
N VAL A 20 -41.19 -32.01 -11.72
CA VAL A 20 -42.56 -31.54 -12.09
C VAL A 20 -42.56 -30.02 -11.84
N GLY A 21 -43.12 -29.08 -12.63
CA GLY A 21 -43.91 -29.13 -13.85
C GLY A 21 -44.21 -27.71 -14.37
N LEU A 22 -44.66 -27.68 -15.63
CA LEU A 22 -45.12 -26.57 -16.45
C LEU A 22 -46.25 -25.71 -15.83
N VAL A 23 -46.23 -24.39 -16.06
CA VAL A 23 -47.43 -23.61 -16.44
C VAL A 23 -47.07 -22.52 -17.47
N ARG A 24 -47.75 -22.58 -18.63
CA ARG A 24 -47.82 -21.57 -19.68
C ARG A 24 -49.02 -20.65 -19.46
N ARG A 25 -48.87 -19.33 -19.68
CA ARG A 25 -49.79 -18.37 -20.35
C ARG A 25 -48.91 -17.17 -20.75
N GLY A 26 -48.89 -16.58 -21.94
CA GLY A 26 -49.87 -16.49 -23.02
C GLY A 26 -50.44 -15.07 -23.06
N GLY A 27 -49.93 -14.20 -23.95
CA GLY A 27 -50.47 -12.85 -24.20
C GLY A 27 -49.57 -12.01 -25.12
N GLY A 28 -49.94 -11.92 -26.39
CA GLY A 28 -49.27 -11.12 -27.43
C GLY A 28 -49.75 -9.67 -27.52
N PRO A 29 -49.61 -8.99 -28.68
CA PRO A 29 -48.88 -7.72 -28.80
C PRO A 29 -49.77 -6.49 -29.05
N LEU A 30 -49.21 -5.29 -28.88
CA LEU A 30 -49.77 -4.05 -29.40
C LEU A 30 -48.71 -3.27 -30.17
N GLU A 31 -48.89 -3.26 -31.50
CA GLU A 31 -48.32 -2.32 -32.45
C GLU A 31 -48.72 -0.88 -32.08
N GLN A 32 -47.82 0.09 -32.25
CA GLN A 32 -48.21 1.43 -32.66
C GLN A 32 -47.19 2.01 -33.66
N ARG A 33 -47.75 2.51 -34.76
CA ARG A 33 -47.11 2.96 -35.99
C ARG A 33 -46.50 4.35 -35.85
N ALA A 34 -45.45 4.56 -36.64
CA ALA A 34 -44.83 5.83 -36.97
C ALA A 34 -45.75 6.79 -37.75
N ARG A 35 -45.50 8.10 -37.63
CA ARG A 35 -45.62 9.10 -38.72
C ARG A 35 -44.55 10.19 -38.60
N PRO A 36 -44.15 10.81 -39.74
CA PRO A 36 -42.95 11.65 -39.86
C PRO A 36 -43.25 13.16 -39.86
N GLY A 37 -42.23 13.99 -39.59
CA GLY A 37 -42.33 15.45 -39.68
C GLY A 37 -40.98 16.19 -39.69
N SER A 38 -40.51 16.48 -40.90
CA SER A 38 -39.82 17.68 -41.41
C SER A 38 -38.48 18.20 -40.85
N PRO A 39 -37.64 18.84 -41.71
CA PRO A 39 -36.22 19.10 -41.45
C PRO A 39 -35.96 20.52 -40.90
N VAL A 40 -34.90 20.66 -40.09
CA VAL A 40 -34.36 21.94 -39.61
C VAL A 40 -32.95 22.13 -40.21
N PRO A 41 -32.58 23.34 -40.67
CA PRO A 41 -31.44 23.54 -41.56
C PRO A 41 -30.08 23.62 -40.83
N ASP A 42 -29.05 23.16 -41.54
CA ASP A 42 -27.64 23.18 -41.17
C ASP A 42 -27.10 24.59 -40.88
N ARG A 43 -26.46 24.74 -39.71
CA ARG A 43 -25.54 25.84 -39.39
C ARG A 43 -24.11 25.33 -39.45
N PRO A 44 -23.18 25.99 -40.17
CA PRO A 44 -21.80 25.55 -40.22
C PRO A 44 -21.07 25.85 -38.90
N LEU A 45 -20.60 24.79 -38.23
CA LEU A 45 -19.70 24.87 -37.08
C LEU A 45 -18.32 25.38 -37.53
N ARG A 46 -17.91 26.53 -37.00
CA ARG A 46 -16.53 27.03 -37.10
C ARG A 46 -15.62 26.10 -36.29
N ARG A 47 -14.59 25.55 -36.95
CA ARG A 47 -13.49 24.82 -36.29
C ARG A 47 -12.68 25.79 -35.42
N PRO A 48 -12.41 25.48 -34.14
CA PRO A 48 -11.39 26.18 -33.38
C PRO A 48 -9.99 25.78 -33.86
N ALA A 49 -9.09 26.76 -33.91
CA ALA A 49 -7.69 26.56 -34.27
C ALA A 49 -6.96 25.69 -33.24
N ALA A 50 -6.10 24.79 -33.72
CA ALA A 50 -5.27 23.93 -32.88
C ALA A 50 -4.24 24.76 -32.09
N PRO A 51 -3.98 24.46 -30.80
CA PRO A 51 -2.92 25.10 -30.05
C PRO A 51 -1.52 24.66 -30.54
N PRO A 52 -0.49 25.51 -30.39
CA PRO A 52 0.86 25.19 -30.84
C PRO A 52 1.47 24.06 -30.00
N ARG A 53 2.20 23.16 -30.68
CA ARG A 53 2.93 22.05 -30.05
C ARG A 53 4.04 22.60 -29.14
N PRO A 54 4.25 22.05 -27.94
CA PRO A 54 5.37 22.43 -27.08
C PRO A 54 6.69 21.96 -27.68
N HIS A 55 7.70 22.83 -27.62
CA HIS A 55 9.07 22.50 -28.04
C HIS A 55 9.70 21.46 -27.10
N PRO A 56 10.50 20.51 -27.62
CA PRO A 56 11.24 19.56 -26.79
C PRO A 56 12.26 20.30 -25.92
N ARG A 57 12.25 20.01 -24.60
CA ARG A 57 13.27 20.51 -23.67
C ARG A 57 14.64 19.90 -24.02
N PRO A 58 15.73 20.68 -23.96
CA PRO A 58 17.08 20.15 -24.18
C PRO A 58 17.47 19.21 -23.04
N ARG A 59 17.89 17.99 -23.38
CA ARG A 59 18.52 17.06 -22.43
C ARG A 59 19.78 17.72 -21.86
N ARG A 60 19.76 17.99 -20.56
CA ARG A 60 20.94 18.44 -19.81
C ARG A 60 21.82 17.22 -19.60
N ALA A 61 23.00 17.21 -20.22
CA ALA A 61 24.02 16.21 -19.91
C ALA A 61 24.49 16.45 -18.46
N LEU A 62 24.02 15.62 -17.54
CA LEU A 62 24.52 15.57 -16.17
C LEU A 62 25.84 14.80 -16.17
N GLN A 63 26.89 15.48 -15.70
CA GLN A 63 28.16 14.84 -15.38
C GLN A 63 27.94 13.89 -14.21
N ALA A 64 28.51 12.69 -14.31
CA ALA A 64 28.48 11.69 -13.25
C ALA A 64 29.02 12.26 -11.93
N PRO A 65 28.35 12.03 -10.78
CA PRO A 65 28.90 12.37 -9.48
C PRO A 65 30.09 11.44 -9.15
N PRO A 66 31.06 11.90 -8.34
CA PRO A 66 32.22 11.09 -7.98
C PRO A 66 31.82 9.95 -7.04
N GLU A 67 32.37 8.76 -7.30
CA GLU A 67 32.28 7.58 -6.45
C GLU A 67 32.74 7.87 -5.02
N LEU A 68 31.89 7.59 -4.04
CA LEU A 68 32.25 7.59 -2.61
C LEU A 68 32.69 6.18 -2.21
N HIS A 69 34.00 5.94 -2.26
CA HIS A 69 34.61 4.82 -1.57
C HIS A 69 34.49 4.97 -0.05
N HIS A 70 34.12 3.89 0.63
CA HIS A 70 34.14 3.76 2.09
C HIS A 70 35.50 4.15 2.69
N LEU A 71 35.50 5.12 3.60
CA LEU A 71 36.65 5.39 4.49
C LEU A 71 36.58 4.51 5.75
N PRO A 72 37.72 3.98 6.24
CA PRO A 72 37.74 3.05 7.36
C PRO A 72 37.54 3.74 8.72
N LEU A 73 36.84 3.02 9.60
CA LEU A 73 36.54 3.35 10.99
C LEU A 73 37.75 3.91 11.76
N ARG A 74 37.68 5.17 12.19
CA ARG A 74 38.55 5.72 13.24
C ARG A 74 37.74 6.10 14.48
N ARG A 75 38.19 5.55 15.62
CA ARG A 75 37.65 5.73 16.98
C ARG A 75 37.45 7.21 17.34
N CYS A 76 36.23 7.57 17.74
CA CYS A 76 35.93 8.85 18.38
C CYS A 76 36.60 8.93 19.75
N ARG A 77 37.56 9.86 19.90
CA ARG A 77 38.03 10.36 21.20
C ARG A 77 37.41 11.74 21.43
N HIS A 78 36.57 11.87 22.44
CA HIS A 78 36.09 13.16 22.93
C HIS A 78 37.27 14.02 23.44
N ARG A 79 37.40 15.23 22.91
CA ARG A 79 38.12 16.33 23.56
C ARG A 79 37.18 17.52 23.68
N HIS A 80 36.83 17.86 24.92
CA HIS A 80 36.23 19.13 25.28
C HIS A 80 37.17 20.28 24.88
N ARG A 81 36.65 21.28 24.17
CA ARG A 81 37.21 22.63 24.17
C ARG A 81 36.10 23.64 24.40
N ALA A 82 36.38 24.54 25.33
CA ALA A 82 35.53 25.61 25.79
C ALA A 82 35.54 26.80 24.81
N GLY A 83 34.40 27.50 24.77
CA GLY A 83 34.33 28.96 24.72
C GLY A 83 34.32 29.62 23.34
N HIS A 84 33.13 29.97 22.85
CA HIS A 84 32.91 31.23 22.14
C HIS A 84 31.52 31.78 22.46
N ARG A 85 31.48 33.03 22.94
CA ARG A 85 30.26 33.80 23.22
C ARG A 85 29.65 34.30 21.91
N LEU A 86 28.35 34.09 21.72
CA LEU A 86 27.54 34.75 20.71
C LEU A 86 26.78 35.95 21.32
N PRO A 87 26.53 37.03 20.56
CA PRO A 87 25.82 38.21 21.06
C PRO A 87 24.31 37.95 21.23
N ARG A 88 23.72 38.60 22.24
CA ARG A 88 22.29 38.53 22.57
C ARG A 88 21.42 39.16 21.47
N PRO A 89 20.23 38.61 21.18
CA PRO A 89 19.21 39.28 20.38
C PRO A 89 18.50 40.38 21.21
N PRO A 90 17.89 41.39 20.57
CA PRO A 90 17.14 42.44 21.25
C PRO A 90 15.76 41.94 21.73
N ASP A 91 15.29 42.52 22.84
CA ASP A 91 14.01 42.22 23.48
C ASP A 91 12.79 42.56 22.60
N PRO A 92 11.70 41.75 22.64
CA PRO A 92 10.49 42.06 21.92
C PRO A 92 9.63 43.11 22.65
N VAL A 93 9.18 44.10 21.87
CA VAL A 93 8.26 45.16 22.26
C VAL A 93 6.87 44.58 22.56
N LEU A 94 6.38 44.83 23.77
CA LEU A 94 5.03 44.49 24.26
C LEU A 94 3.95 45.28 23.50
N GLY A 95 3.28 44.62 22.54
CA GLY A 95 2.05 45.07 21.90
C GLY A 95 0.80 44.60 22.65
N ARG A 96 -0.13 45.54 22.86
CA ARG A 96 -1.34 45.45 23.69
C ARG A 96 -2.32 44.34 23.26
N ARG A 97 -2.83 43.60 24.25
CA ARG A 97 -3.97 42.65 24.14
C ARG A 97 -5.29 43.39 23.92
N ALA A 98 -6.08 42.95 22.93
CA ALA A 98 -7.51 43.25 22.80
C ALA A 98 -8.35 42.11 23.41
N PRO A 99 -9.57 42.38 23.94
CA PRO A 99 -10.32 41.43 24.75
C PRO A 99 -11.18 40.46 23.90
N ALA A 100 -11.28 39.22 24.37
CA ALA A 100 -12.15 38.17 23.82
C ALA A 100 -13.65 38.42 24.14
N PRO A 101 -14.59 38.03 23.25
CA PRO A 101 -16.01 38.15 23.52
C PRO A 101 -16.53 37.00 24.39
N ARG A 102 -17.41 37.36 25.33
CA ARG A 102 -18.14 36.47 26.24
C ARG A 102 -19.27 35.74 25.49
N SER A 103 -19.30 34.41 25.54
CA SER A 103 -20.50 33.62 25.22
C SER A 103 -21.19 33.18 26.51
N SER A 104 -22.44 33.61 26.64
CA SER A 104 -23.37 33.35 27.73
C SER A 104 -23.86 31.90 27.74
N ALA A 105 -23.65 31.20 28.85
CA ALA A 105 -24.36 29.98 29.20
C ALA A 105 -25.80 30.32 29.61
N ARG A 106 -26.79 29.68 28.98
CA ARG A 106 -28.17 29.64 29.47
C ARG A 106 -28.46 28.29 30.09
N SER A 107 -28.77 28.35 31.37
CA SER A 107 -29.45 27.35 32.20
C SER A 107 -30.85 27.05 31.66
N LEU A 108 -31.23 25.77 31.67
CA LEU A 108 -32.59 25.34 31.96
C LEU A 108 -32.54 24.22 33.00
N ALA A 109 -33.19 24.50 34.12
CA ALA A 109 -33.45 23.61 35.24
C ALA A 109 -34.88 23.05 35.15
N GLY A 110 -35.10 21.89 35.79
CA GLY A 110 -36.40 21.30 36.10
C GLY A 110 -36.27 19.79 36.22
N ALA A 111 -35.91 19.25 37.39
CA ALA A 111 -36.82 18.66 38.40
C ALA A 111 -37.43 17.32 37.90
N GLU A 112 -37.28 16.18 38.58
CA GLU A 112 -37.83 15.90 39.91
C GLU A 112 -37.08 14.78 40.68
N ARG A 113 -37.38 14.71 41.97
CA ARG A 113 -36.77 13.89 43.02
C ARG A 113 -37.51 12.56 43.19
N HIS A 114 -36.76 11.49 43.48
CA HIS A 114 -37.03 10.44 44.49
C HIS A 114 -35.70 9.68 44.66
N GLY A 115 -35.06 9.52 45.83
CA GLY A 115 -35.61 9.28 47.16
C GLY A 115 -35.61 7.77 47.46
N GLY A 116 -34.45 7.11 47.49
CA GLY A 116 -34.37 5.65 47.69
C GLY A 116 -33.02 5.17 48.19
N ARG A 117 -32.92 5.00 49.51
CA ARG A 117 -31.78 4.46 50.28
C ARG A 117 -31.87 2.93 50.29
N ARG A 118 -30.93 2.19 49.67
CA ARG A 118 -30.68 0.74 49.88
C ARG A 118 -29.19 0.47 49.66
N GLN A 119 -28.42 0.24 50.73
CA GLN A 119 -27.96 -1.09 51.18
C GLN A 119 -27.18 -1.86 50.09
N HIS A 120 -25.85 -1.81 50.19
CA HIS A 120 -24.92 -2.75 49.56
C HIS A 120 -24.94 -4.09 50.30
N PRO A 121 -25.02 -5.22 49.60
CA PRO A 121 -24.37 -6.45 50.03
C PRO A 121 -23.05 -6.63 49.28
N GLY A 122 -22.04 -7.09 50.03
CA GLY A 122 -20.75 -7.47 49.48
C GLY A 122 -20.83 -8.68 48.57
N ALA A 123 -19.85 -8.78 47.68
CA ALA A 123 -19.54 -9.99 46.95
C ALA A 123 -18.03 -10.20 47.02
N ASP A 124 -17.67 -11.28 47.72
CA ASP A 124 -16.37 -11.93 47.64
C ASP A 124 -16.04 -12.29 46.19
N ALA A 125 -14.83 -11.97 45.75
CA ALA A 125 -14.24 -12.53 44.54
C ALA A 125 -12.84 -13.04 44.89
N GLY A 126 -12.74 -14.37 44.93
CA GLY A 126 -11.51 -15.10 45.19
C GLY A 126 -10.49 -14.91 44.08
N ALA A 127 -9.23 -14.77 44.49
CA ALA A 127 -8.07 -14.82 43.62
C ALA A 127 -7.86 -16.25 43.10
N GLY A 128 -8.06 -16.44 41.79
CA GLY A 128 -7.58 -17.61 41.05
C GLY A 128 -6.41 -17.19 40.17
N ALA A 129 -5.23 -17.77 40.44
CA ALA A 129 -4.05 -17.63 39.60
C ALA A 129 -4.27 -18.33 38.24
N PRO A 130 -3.84 -17.75 37.11
CA PRO A 130 -3.83 -18.45 35.83
C PRO A 130 -2.64 -19.43 35.75
N PRO A 131 -2.78 -20.54 35.01
CA PRO A 131 -1.72 -21.53 34.86
C PRO A 131 -0.60 -21.04 33.94
N GLU A 132 0.63 -21.38 34.32
CA GLU A 132 1.86 -21.19 33.57
C GLU A 132 1.82 -21.96 32.25
N GLY A 133 2.08 -21.27 31.14
CA GLY A 133 2.13 -21.88 29.81
C GLY A 133 2.23 -20.90 28.66
N ALA A 134 2.93 -19.77 28.83
CA ALA A 134 3.27 -18.89 27.72
C ALA A 134 4.73 -19.13 27.32
N VAL A 135 4.91 -19.81 26.19
CA VAL A 135 6.21 -19.95 25.53
C VAL A 135 6.60 -18.56 25.01
N SER A 136 7.49 -17.90 25.73
CA SER A 136 8.06 -16.62 25.35
C SER A 136 8.98 -16.82 24.14
N LEU A 137 8.51 -16.41 22.96
CA LEU A 137 9.32 -16.39 21.74
C LEU A 137 10.19 -15.11 21.74
N LEU A 138 11.20 -15.06 22.60
CA LEU A 138 12.26 -14.06 22.51
C LEU A 138 13.27 -14.54 21.45
N ALA A 139 12.98 -14.22 20.18
CA ALA A 139 13.98 -14.30 19.13
C ALA A 139 15.13 -13.35 19.50
N SER A 140 16.27 -13.92 19.86
CA SER A 140 17.49 -13.17 20.12
C SER A 140 18.02 -12.67 18.79
N ILE A 141 17.60 -11.47 18.38
CA ILE A 141 18.21 -10.75 17.28
C ILE A 141 19.67 -10.50 17.67
N ALA A 142 20.59 -11.22 17.04
CA ALA A 142 22.01 -10.95 17.15
C ALA A 142 22.29 -9.61 16.48
N LEU A 143 22.17 -8.53 17.26
CA LEU A 143 22.49 -7.17 16.83
C LEU A 143 23.99 -7.14 16.49
N GLY A 144 24.28 -7.21 15.19
CA GLY A 144 25.55 -6.75 14.65
C GLY A 144 25.80 -5.32 15.14
N THR A 145 27.07 -4.96 15.28
CA THR A 145 27.55 -3.67 15.80
C THR A 145 27.26 -2.46 14.90
N GLY A 146 26.10 -2.45 14.23
CA GLY A 146 25.52 -1.26 13.63
C GLY A 146 25.10 -0.28 14.72
N CYS A 147 25.16 1.01 14.42
CA CYS A 147 24.69 2.07 15.31
C CYS A 147 23.18 1.93 15.51
N VAL A 148 22.76 1.14 16.51
CA VAL A 148 21.39 1.19 17.03
C VAL A 148 21.17 2.63 17.48
N ARG A 149 20.20 3.32 16.86
CA ARG A 149 19.87 4.65 17.33
C ARG A 149 19.31 4.51 18.73
N PRO A 150 19.80 5.28 19.72
CA PRO A 150 19.35 5.14 21.10
C PRO A 150 17.82 5.29 21.24
N GLU A 151 17.20 6.08 20.36
CA GLU A 151 15.76 6.28 20.29
C GLU A 151 14.95 5.02 19.97
N CYS A 152 15.53 4.01 19.34
CA CYS A 152 14.85 2.74 19.05
C CYS A 152 15.32 1.58 19.95
N ALA A 153 16.08 1.86 21.02
CA ALA A 153 16.46 0.86 22.02
C ALA A 153 15.30 0.48 22.96
N LEU A 154 14.36 1.41 23.18
CA LEU A 154 13.01 1.17 23.71
C LEU A 154 12.05 1.65 22.62
N PRO A 155 11.86 0.84 21.56
CA PRO A 155 11.27 1.35 20.33
C PRO A 155 9.83 1.78 20.57
N ASP A 156 9.51 2.97 20.06
CA ASP A 156 8.16 3.45 19.85
C ASP A 156 7.88 3.40 18.35
N TYR A 157 7.24 2.34 17.90
CA TYR A 157 6.90 2.12 16.50
C TYR A 157 5.73 2.97 16.00
N SER A 158 5.13 3.82 16.86
CA SER A 158 4.31 4.93 16.37
C SER A 158 5.18 6.00 15.70
N THR A 159 6.48 6.10 16.06
CA THR A 159 7.44 6.95 15.36
C THR A 159 7.90 6.33 14.04
N SER A 160 7.92 7.15 12.99
CA SER A 160 8.29 6.73 11.64
C SER A 160 9.74 6.23 11.55
N GLU A 161 10.69 6.82 12.28
CA GLU A 161 12.11 6.42 12.23
C GLU A 161 12.37 5.01 12.81
N CYS A 162 11.65 4.58 13.84
CA CYS A 162 11.82 3.23 14.36
C CYS A 162 11.22 2.18 13.41
N ARG A 163 10.18 2.52 12.64
CA ARG A 163 9.69 1.65 11.57
C ARG A 163 10.70 1.50 10.43
N VAL A 164 11.41 2.58 10.05
CA VAL A 164 12.51 2.52 9.06
C VAL A 164 13.65 1.59 9.50
N GLN A 165 13.93 1.53 10.81
CA GLN A 165 14.91 0.57 11.33
C GLN A 165 14.37 -0.86 11.31
N ALA A 166 13.10 -1.06 11.64
CA ALA A 166 12.47 -2.38 11.58
C ALA A 166 12.43 -2.93 10.15
N GLU A 167 12.03 -2.16 9.15
CA GLU A 167 12.00 -2.61 7.75
C GLU A 167 13.38 -3.00 7.23
N ALA A 168 14.45 -2.30 7.64
CA ALA A 168 15.81 -2.65 7.26
C ALA A 168 16.26 -4.00 7.85
N LEU A 169 15.79 -4.34 9.05
CA LEU A 169 16.05 -5.64 9.70
C LEU A 169 15.19 -6.76 9.10
N LEU A 170 13.96 -6.45 8.71
CA LEU A 170 13.00 -7.40 8.13
C LEU A 170 13.27 -7.70 6.65
N ALA A 171 14.08 -6.90 5.97
CA ALA A 171 14.45 -7.11 4.57
C ALA A 171 15.45 -8.26 4.34
N LEU A 172 15.93 -8.88 5.41
CA LEU A 172 16.80 -10.05 5.38
C LEU A 172 16.49 -10.99 6.55
N ASN A 173 16.77 -12.27 6.37
CA ASN A 173 16.69 -13.25 7.44
C ASN A 173 17.65 -14.40 7.19
N THR A 174 18.17 -15.00 8.26
CA THR A 174 19.00 -16.21 8.20
C THR A 174 18.21 -17.37 8.81
N ASP A 175 18.04 -18.44 8.04
CA ASP A 175 17.36 -19.64 8.53
C ASP A 175 18.21 -20.40 9.57
N ALA A 176 17.63 -21.45 10.15
CA ALA A 176 18.34 -22.29 11.14
C ALA A 176 19.53 -23.07 10.55
N SER A 177 19.61 -23.21 9.22
CA SER A 177 20.73 -23.86 8.54
C SER A 177 21.90 -22.91 8.31
N GLY A 178 21.69 -21.59 8.46
CA GLY A 178 22.68 -20.55 8.21
C GLY A 178 22.60 -19.94 6.81
N VAL A 179 21.55 -20.24 6.03
CA VAL A 179 21.29 -19.62 4.73
C VAL A 179 20.59 -18.29 4.95
N GLU A 180 21.19 -17.22 4.47
CA GLU A 180 20.61 -15.88 4.56
C GLU A 180 19.95 -15.49 3.24
N LEU A 181 18.68 -15.09 3.30
CA LEU A 181 17.97 -14.48 2.17
C LEU A 181 17.82 -12.99 2.45
N ARG A 182 18.16 -12.16 1.45
CA ARG A 182 18.00 -10.70 1.55
C ARG A 182 17.51 -10.08 0.25
N PHE A 183 16.73 -9.01 0.37
CA PHE A 183 16.33 -8.18 -0.77
C PHE A 183 17.46 -7.29 -1.25
N GLN A 184 17.51 -7.09 -2.56
CA GLN A 184 18.50 -6.26 -3.24
C GLN A 184 17.80 -5.21 -4.10
N ASP A 185 18.48 -4.10 -4.34
CA ASP A 185 18.09 -3.16 -5.38
C ASP A 185 18.09 -3.91 -6.74
N PRO A 186 16.95 -3.91 -7.47
CA PRO A 186 16.83 -4.59 -8.77
C PRO A 186 17.82 -4.09 -9.85
N GLY A 187 18.21 -2.80 -9.77
CA GLY A 187 19.15 -2.15 -10.67
C GLY A 187 20.62 -2.34 -10.26
N SER A 188 20.88 -2.71 -9.01
CA SER A 188 22.24 -2.95 -8.52
C SER A 188 22.82 -4.26 -9.06
N THR A 189 24.14 -4.29 -9.26
CA THR A 189 24.93 -5.51 -9.52
C THR A 189 25.59 -6.03 -8.26
N GLN A 190 25.62 -5.24 -7.18
CA GLN A 190 26.25 -5.61 -5.93
C GLN A 190 25.34 -6.57 -5.14
N THR A 191 25.93 -7.56 -4.49
CA THR A 191 25.24 -8.53 -3.61
C THR A 191 25.59 -8.33 -2.14
N ALA A 192 26.54 -7.43 -1.84
CA ALA A 192 27.01 -7.15 -0.49
C ALA A 192 26.06 -6.23 0.30
N SER A 193 25.33 -5.36 -0.38
CA SER A 193 24.29 -4.50 0.20
C SER A 193 22.97 -5.26 0.36
N TRP A 194 21.96 -4.58 0.88
CA TRP A 194 20.56 -4.99 0.83
C TRP A 194 19.67 -3.75 0.76
N SER A 195 18.40 -3.94 0.43
CA SER A 195 17.40 -2.88 0.32
C SER A 195 16.10 -3.30 0.99
N ALA A 196 15.43 -2.37 1.68
CA ALA A 196 14.11 -2.58 2.25
C ALA A 196 13.02 -2.54 1.15
N LEU A 197 13.00 -3.58 0.30
CA LEU A 197 12.04 -3.75 -0.81
C LEU A 197 11.16 -5.01 -0.64
N GLY A 198 11.09 -5.51 0.59
CA GLY A 198 10.31 -6.67 0.94
C GLY A 198 10.51 -7.07 2.40
N LEU A 199 9.89 -8.20 2.74
CA LEU A 199 9.93 -8.83 4.06
C LEU A 199 10.44 -10.25 3.89
N VAL A 200 11.35 -10.69 4.75
CA VAL A 200 11.82 -12.07 4.85
C VAL A 200 11.50 -12.60 6.25
N ASP A 201 10.92 -13.78 6.31
CA ASP A 201 10.55 -14.48 7.54
C ASP A 201 10.86 -15.98 7.41
N THR A 202 10.77 -16.72 8.52
CA THR A 202 10.91 -18.17 8.56
C THR A 202 9.55 -18.79 8.83
N GLY A 203 9.07 -19.63 7.90
CA GLY A 203 7.84 -20.38 8.06
C GLY A 203 7.90 -21.40 9.20
N PRO A 204 6.74 -21.93 9.63
CA PRO A 204 6.66 -22.88 10.74
C PRO A 204 7.37 -24.23 10.45
N ASP A 205 7.59 -24.56 9.19
CA ASP A 205 8.36 -25.73 8.74
C ASP A 205 9.83 -25.42 8.46
N GLY A 206 10.29 -24.22 8.81
CA GLY A 206 11.67 -23.76 8.62
C GLY A 206 11.98 -23.26 7.21
N ARG A 207 11.01 -23.24 6.28
CA ARG A 207 11.21 -22.66 4.95
C ARG A 207 11.42 -21.15 5.05
N LEU A 208 12.21 -20.56 4.16
CA LEU A 208 12.29 -19.10 4.05
C LEU A 208 11.05 -18.60 3.31
N ILE A 209 10.38 -17.60 3.88
CA ILE A 209 9.24 -16.93 3.26
C ILE A 209 9.66 -15.50 2.96
N ALA A 210 9.44 -15.04 1.73
CA ALA A 210 9.68 -13.66 1.34
C ALA A 210 8.46 -13.05 0.67
N ARG A 211 8.11 -11.82 1.06
CA ARG A 211 7.08 -11.00 0.42
C ARG A 211 7.74 -9.86 -0.32
N VAL A 212 7.56 -9.80 -1.64
CA VAL A 212 8.01 -8.67 -2.46
C VAL A 212 7.12 -7.46 -2.17
N ALA A 213 7.69 -6.29 -1.89
CA ALA A 213 6.88 -5.08 -1.63
C ALA A 213 6.45 -4.34 -2.91
N THR A 214 7.19 -4.54 -4.00
CA THR A 214 7.05 -3.80 -5.25
C THR A 214 6.07 -4.46 -6.22
N LEU A 215 5.60 -3.73 -7.24
CA LEU A 215 4.71 -4.25 -8.29
C LEU A 215 5.46 -4.77 -9.52
N GLY A 216 6.70 -4.33 -9.70
CA GLY A 216 7.50 -4.57 -10.89
C GLY A 216 8.60 -5.59 -10.67
N GLY A 217 9.80 -5.25 -11.15
CA GLY A 217 10.97 -6.10 -10.98
C GLY A 217 11.42 -6.21 -9.53
N PHE A 218 11.98 -7.36 -9.18
CA PHE A 218 12.59 -7.59 -7.86
C PHE A 218 13.87 -8.39 -7.97
N ARG A 219 14.69 -8.31 -6.93
CA ARG A 219 15.93 -9.08 -6.80
C ARG A 219 16.11 -9.51 -5.35
N LEU A 220 16.45 -10.78 -5.16
CA LEU A 220 16.91 -11.33 -3.89
C LEU A 220 18.23 -12.04 -4.10
N SER A 221 19.00 -12.16 -3.03
CA SER A 221 20.20 -12.98 -2.98
C SER A 221 20.13 -13.94 -1.79
N LEU A 222 20.38 -15.23 -2.04
CA LEU A 222 20.64 -16.22 -1.01
C LEU A 222 22.14 -16.36 -0.80
N HIS A 223 22.59 -16.24 0.44
CA HIS A 223 23.97 -16.41 0.86
C HIS A 223 24.07 -17.64 1.73
N ARG A 224 24.87 -18.62 1.29
CA ARG A 224 25.01 -19.89 2.01
C ARG A 224 25.72 -19.73 3.36
N ASN A 225 26.57 -18.71 3.50
CA ASN A 225 27.40 -18.45 4.68
C ASN A 225 28.08 -19.73 5.21
N THR A 226 27.74 -20.17 6.43
CA THR A 226 28.30 -21.38 7.07
C THR A 226 27.44 -22.63 6.87
N SER A 227 26.37 -22.55 6.07
CA SER A 227 25.40 -23.63 5.91
C SER A 227 25.99 -24.85 5.21
N GLN A 228 25.75 -26.02 5.78
CA GLN A 228 26.04 -27.31 5.14
C GLN A 228 24.87 -27.82 4.29
N ALA A 229 23.74 -27.11 4.26
CA ALA A 229 22.61 -27.49 3.43
C ALA A 229 23.01 -27.53 1.94
N SER A 230 22.45 -28.49 1.22
CA SER A 230 22.62 -28.63 -0.24
C SER A 230 21.44 -28.05 -1.01
N ARG A 231 20.30 -27.84 -0.35
CA ARG A 231 19.07 -27.28 -0.92
C ARG A 231 18.40 -26.35 0.07
N VAL A 232 17.60 -25.43 -0.44
CA VAL A 232 16.75 -24.55 0.35
C VAL A 232 15.42 -24.32 -0.37
N THR A 233 14.35 -24.31 0.40
CA THR A 233 13.01 -24.00 -0.09
C THR A 233 12.68 -22.55 0.24
N VAL A 234 12.29 -21.78 -0.78
CA VAL A 234 11.88 -20.38 -0.64
C VAL A 234 10.45 -20.22 -1.15
N GLU A 235 9.58 -19.68 -0.30
CA GLU A 235 8.25 -19.25 -0.71
C GLU A 235 8.26 -17.74 -0.97
N LEU A 236 8.04 -17.34 -2.22
CA LEU A 236 7.90 -15.94 -2.59
C LEU A 236 6.43 -15.59 -2.77
N THR A 237 5.99 -14.52 -2.13
CA THR A 237 4.62 -14.01 -2.23
C THR A 237 4.61 -12.61 -2.83
N ASN A 238 3.43 -12.20 -3.32
CA ASN A 238 3.23 -10.90 -3.99
C ASN A 238 4.01 -10.79 -5.32
N VAL A 239 4.18 -11.91 -6.03
CA VAL A 239 4.88 -11.97 -7.33
C VAL A 239 3.86 -11.95 -8.46
N HIS A 240 3.96 -10.98 -9.37
CA HIS A 240 3.03 -10.83 -10.49
C HIS A 240 2.91 -12.12 -11.34
N PRO A 241 1.71 -12.57 -11.76
CA PRO A 241 1.54 -13.78 -12.56
C PRO A 241 2.27 -13.76 -13.91
N LEU A 242 2.40 -12.58 -14.52
CA LEU A 242 3.14 -12.36 -15.78
C LEU A 242 4.67 -12.48 -15.67
N ILE A 243 5.25 -12.48 -14.46
CA ILE A 243 6.69 -12.71 -14.31
C ILE A 243 6.99 -14.16 -14.71
N GLU A 244 7.97 -14.33 -15.61
CA GLU A 244 8.39 -15.65 -16.11
C GLU A 244 8.76 -16.60 -14.96
N PRO A 245 8.59 -17.93 -15.14
CA PRO A 245 8.97 -18.90 -14.12
C PRO A 245 10.41 -18.72 -13.65
N LEU A 246 10.58 -18.68 -12.33
CA LEU A 246 11.88 -18.49 -11.70
C LEU A 246 12.71 -19.79 -11.71
N GLU A 247 14.03 -19.66 -11.63
CA GLU A 247 14.90 -20.83 -11.48
C GLU A 247 14.52 -21.62 -10.22
N GLY A 248 14.45 -22.95 -10.34
CA GLY A 248 14.03 -23.84 -9.25
C GLY A 248 12.56 -23.73 -8.84
N GLN A 249 11.73 -23.00 -9.59
CA GLN A 249 10.29 -22.93 -9.31
C GLN A 249 9.62 -24.29 -9.48
N ILE A 250 8.99 -24.76 -8.41
CA ILE A 250 8.25 -26.04 -8.36
C ILE A 250 6.75 -25.85 -8.28
N GLU A 251 6.27 -24.73 -7.72
CA GLU A 251 4.84 -24.43 -7.58
C GLU A 251 4.54 -22.96 -7.87
N GLN A 252 3.32 -22.70 -8.36
CA GLN A 252 2.77 -21.37 -8.56
C GLN A 252 1.27 -21.36 -8.24
N HIS A 253 0.88 -20.49 -7.32
CA HIS A 253 -0.52 -20.31 -6.91
C HIS A 253 -0.83 -18.82 -6.78
N GLY A 254 -1.53 -18.26 -7.77
CA GLY A 254 -1.79 -16.82 -7.83
C GLY A 254 -0.50 -16.00 -7.77
N LEU A 255 -0.36 -15.22 -6.70
CA LEU A 255 0.81 -14.37 -6.44
C LEU A 255 1.95 -15.08 -5.68
N THR A 256 1.80 -16.36 -5.37
CA THR A 256 2.80 -17.16 -4.67
C THR A 256 3.61 -18.00 -5.64
N ARG A 257 4.91 -18.12 -5.38
CA ARG A 257 5.87 -19.03 -6.01
C ARG A 257 6.57 -19.84 -4.93
N VAL A 258 6.76 -21.13 -5.17
CA VAL A 258 7.61 -21.97 -4.31
C VAL A 258 8.82 -22.40 -5.13
N LEU A 259 10.00 -22.13 -4.61
CA LEU A 259 11.29 -22.45 -5.23
C LEU A 259 12.01 -23.50 -4.39
N ASP A 260 12.60 -24.49 -5.04
CA ASP A 260 13.50 -25.45 -4.41
C ASP A 260 14.86 -25.35 -5.11
N LEU A 261 15.79 -24.66 -4.44
CA LEU A 261 17.05 -24.18 -4.99
C LEU A 261 18.22 -25.04 -4.52
N GLU A 262 19.11 -25.40 -5.44
CA GLU A 262 20.37 -26.08 -5.10
C GLU A 262 21.44 -25.07 -4.69
N LEU A 263 22.00 -25.25 -3.49
CA LEU A 263 23.03 -24.39 -2.92
C LEU A 263 24.44 -24.71 -3.47
N ARG A 264 24.61 -24.53 -4.79
CA ARG A 264 25.87 -24.83 -5.51
C ARG A 264 26.93 -23.74 -5.33
N ASP A 265 26.49 -22.49 -5.32
CA ASP A 265 27.35 -21.31 -5.22
C ASP A 265 27.28 -20.68 -3.83
N GLU A 266 28.23 -19.79 -3.53
CA GLU A 266 28.21 -18.99 -2.29
C GLU A 266 27.00 -18.03 -2.26
N VAL A 267 26.63 -17.50 -3.43
CA VAL A 267 25.51 -16.59 -3.62
C VAL A 267 24.66 -17.04 -4.80
N ILE A 268 23.35 -17.19 -4.56
CA ILE A 268 22.35 -17.46 -5.60
C ILE A 268 21.45 -16.24 -5.74
N GLU A 269 21.20 -15.80 -6.97
CA GLU A 269 20.32 -14.68 -7.24
C GLU A 269 18.95 -15.16 -7.69
N ILE A 270 17.90 -14.55 -7.12
CA ILE A 270 16.54 -14.70 -7.63
C ILE A 270 16.12 -13.35 -8.21
N ARG A 271 15.73 -13.35 -9.49
CA ARG A 271 15.34 -12.12 -10.21
C ARG A 271 14.00 -12.33 -10.89
N GLY A 272 13.02 -11.50 -10.54
CA GLY A 272 11.75 -11.41 -11.24
C GLY A 272 11.70 -10.13 -12.07
N ARG A 273 11.21 -10.22 -13.30
CA ARG A 273 11.00 -9.07 -14.19
C ARG A 273 9.70 -9.24 -14.95
N LEU A 274 8.92 -8.16 -15.04
CA LEU A 274 7.79 -8.13 -15.94
C LEU A 274 8.29 -8.22 -17.39
N PRO A 275 7.61 -9.00 -18.25
CA PRO A 275 7.98 -9.10 -19.65
C PRO A 275 7.68 -7.76 -20.33
N ARG A 276 8.57 -7.32 -21.24
CA ARG A 276 8.43 -6.01 -21.92
C ARG A 276 7.07 -5.84 -22.60
N VAL A 277 6.52 -6.92 -23.15
CA VAL A 277 5.20 -6.94 -23.81
C VAL A 277 4.05 -6.55 -22.88
N ALA A 278 4.17 -6.77 -21.57
CA ALA A 278 3.15 -6.34 -20.60
C ALA A 278 3.10 -4.82 -20.44
N CYS A 279 4.12 -4.11 -20.92
CA CYS A 279 4.19 -2.66 -20.91
C CYS A 279 3.88 -2.04 -22.28
N ASP A 280 3.75 -2.86 -23.34
CA ASP A 280 3.48 -2.39 -24.69
C ASP A 280 2.01 -1.95 -24.80
N GLY A 281 1.76 -0.73 -25.27
CA GLY A 281 0.39 -0.20 -25.42
C GLY A 281 -0.22 0.42 -24.15
N GLY A 282 0.50 0.37 -23.04
CA GLY A 282 0.14 0.95 -21.75
C GLY A 282 -0.29 -0.10 -20.71
N PHE A 283 -0.50 0.34 -19.49
CA PHE A 283 -0.90 -0.51 -18.37
C PHE A 283 -1.78 0.24 -17.37
N GLU A 284 -2.33 -0.49 -16.41
CA GLU A 284 -3.18 0.04 -15.34
C GLU A 284 -2.63 -0.30 -13.96
N LEU A 285 -2.83 0.61 -13.02
CA LEU A 285 -2.71 0.38 -11.57
C LEU A 285 -4.04 0.72 -10.90
N ALA A 286 -4.39 0.01 -9.84
CA ALA A 286 -5.47 0.38 -8.93
C ALA A 286 -4.90 1.07 -7.69
N ALA A 287 -5.66 1.96 -7.05
CA ALA A 287 -5.29 2.59 -5.79
C ALA A 287 -6.50 2.71 -4.85
N VAL A 288 -6.31 2.36 -3.59
CA VAL A 288 -7.36 2.37 -2.54
C VAL A 288 -6.71 2.60 -1.17
N GLY A 289 -7.43 3.15 -0.20
CA GLY A 289 -7.03 3.26 1.20
C GLY A 289 -8.23 3.08 2.12
N ASP A 290 -8.05 3.22 3.42
CA ASP A 290 -9.14 3.32 4.40
C ASP A 290 -10.06 2.08 4.41
N ILE A 291 -9.50 0.88 4.63
CA ILE A 291 -10.29 -0.36 4.77
C ILE A 291 -10.95 -0.41 6.15
N GLN A 292 -10.15 -0.24 7.20
CA GLN A 292 -10.53 -0.19 8.63
C GLN A 292 -11.68 -1.14 9.00
N THR A 293 -12.88 -0.56 9.18
CA THR A 293 -14.08 -1.22 9.71
C THR A 293 -14.83 -2.05 8.68
N GLY A 294 -14.47 -1.95 7.40
CA GLY A 294 -15.16 -2.62 6.29
C GLY A 294 -14.32 -3.61 5.49
N PRO A 295 -13.63 -4.59 6.11
CA PRO A 295 -12.87 -5.59 5.35
C PRO A 295 -13.74 -6.36 4.36
N LEU A 296 -15.02 -6.57 4.63
CA LEU A 296 -15.96 -7.21 3.68
C LEU A 296 -16.20 -6.37 2.42
N THR A 297 -16.25 -5.04 2.54
CA THR A 297 -16.32 -4.15 1.39
C THR A 297 -15.05 -4.26 0.55
N PHE A 298 -13.90 -4.31 1.22
CA PHE A 298 -12.61 -4.49 0.57
C PHE A 298 -12.48 -5.86 -0.14
N GLU A 299 -13.09 -6.93 0.40
CA GLU A 299 -13.20 -8.20 -0.33
C GLU A 299 -13.96 -8.03 -1.66
N GLY A 300 -15.03 -7.22 -1.67
CA GLY A 300 -15.76 -6.87 -2.88
C GLY A 300 -14.89 -6.11 -3.89
N ILE A 301 -14.00 -5.23 -3.43
CA ILE A 301 -12.99 -4.57 -4.28
C ILE A 301 -12.05 -5.60 -4.88
N VAL A 302 -11.51 -6.53 -4.08
CA VAL A 302 -10.64 -7.59 -4.59
C VAL A 302 -11.34 -8.45 -5.65
N ASP A 303 -12.61 -8.80 -5.44
CA ASP A 303 -13.42 -9.53 -6.42
C ASP A 303 -13.66 -8.72 -7.71
N ASP A 304 -13.78 -7.38 -7.61
CA ASP A 304 -13.88 -6.49 -8.78
C ASP A 304 -12.54 -6.36 -9.52
N LEU A 305 -11.41 -6.32 -8.81
CA LEU A 305 -10.09 -6.32 -9.43
C LEU A 305 -9.85 -7.57 -10.27
N HIS A 306 -10.42 -8.74 -9.91
CA HIS A 306 -10.36 -9.93 -10.77
C HIS A 306 -11.07 -9.71 -12.11
N ARG A 307 -12.23 -9.03 -12.08
CA ARG A 307 -12.97 -8.69 -13.31
C ARG A 307 -12.20 -7.67 -14.13
N GLU A 308 -11.67 -6.62 -13.49
CA GLU A 308 -10.87 -5.60 -14.16
C GLU A 308 -9.61 -6.19 -14.79
N ALA A 309 -8.87 -7.05 -14.08
CA ALA A 309 -7.68 -7.71 -14.61
C ALA A 309 -8.00 -8.53 -15.87
N ALA A 310 -9.09 -9.31 -15.85
CA ALA A 310 -9.52 -10.07 -17.02
C ALA A 310 -9.87 -9.16 -18.22
N GLN A 311 -10.61 -8.07 -17.98
CA GLN A 311 -10.96 -7.12 -19.05
C GLN A 311 -9.75 -6.33 -19.57
N ALA A 312 -8.82 -5.99 -18.69
CA ALA A 312 -7.56 -5.32 -18.99
C ALA A 312 -6.71 -6.13 -19.97
N ASP A 313 -6.61 -7.44 -19.73
CA ASP A 313 -5.91 -8.37 -20.60
C ASP A 313 -6.57 -8.47 -21.98
N GLU A 314 -7.91 -8.50 -22.05
CA GLU A 314 -8.66 -8.57 -23.32
C GLU A 314 -8.44 -7.35 -24.23
N ILE A 315 -8.28 -6.16 -23.64
CA ILE A 315 -8.06 -4.91 -24.39
C ILE A 315 -6.57 -4.56 -24.58
N GLY A 316 -5.66 -5.39 -24.06
CA GLY A 316 -4.22 -5.22 -24.19
C GLY A 316 -3.64 -4.07 -23.35
N VAL A 317 -4.24 -3.78 -22.20
CA VAL A 317 -3.74 -2.79 -21.22
C VAL A 317 -3.83 -3.38 -19.83
N PRO A 318 -2.89 -4.27 -19.46
CA PRO A 318 -3.01 -5.13 -18.28
C PRO A 318 -3.05 -4.32 -16.97
N LEU A 319 -3.80 -4.83 -15.99
CA LEU A 319 -3.75 -4.34 -14.61
C LEU A 319 -2.52 -4.97 -13.93
N LEU A 320 -1.54 -4.15 -13.54
CA LEU A 320 -0.25 -4.63 -13.05
C LEU A 320 -0.09 -4.57 -11.53
N GLY A 321 -1.00 -3.92 -10.81
CA GLY A 321 -0.88 -3.85 -9.37
C GLY A 321 -1.92 -3.00 -8.66
N LEU A 322 -1.90 -3.11 -7.34
CA LEU A 322 -2.71 -2.34 -6.41
C LEU A 322 -1.79 -1.51 -5.49
N LEU A 323 -2.08 -0.23 -5.36
CA LEU A 323 -1.51 0.68 -4.37
C LEU A 323 -2.48 0.77 -3.18
N LEU A 324 -2.04 0.36 -1.99
CA LEU A 324 -2.82 0.38 -0.77
C LEU A 324 -2.29 1.49 0.15
N LEU A 325 -3.09 2.55 0.28
CA LEU A 325 -2.71 3.86 0.79
C LEU A 325 -3.02 4.06 2.28
N GLY A 326 -2.73 3.05 3.09
CA GLY A 326 -2.90 3.08 4.55
C GLY A 326 -4.32 2.84 5.07
N ASP A 327 -4.40 2.77 6.39
CA ASP A 327 -5.60 2.46 7.19
C ASP A 327 -6.21 1.11 6.79
N LEU A 328 -5.35 0.09 6.81
CA LEU A 328 -5.72 -1.30 6.54
C LEU A 328 -6.60 -1.84 7.67
N ALA A 329 -6.26 -1.50 8.91
CA ALA A 329 -6.94 -1.92 10.13
C ALA A 329 -7.49 -0.70 10.89
N GLU A 330 -8.48 -0.91 11.76
CA GLU A 330 -8.99 0.17 12.63
C GLU A 330 -8.09 0.39 13.84
N HIS A 331 -7.48 -0.66 14.38
CA HIS A 331 -6.64 -0.57 15.58
C HIS A 331 -5.20 -1.03 15.36
N GLY A 332 -4.81 -1.39 14.13
CA GLY A 332 -3.47 -1.88 13.82
C GLY A 332 -3.12 -3.18 14.57
N SER A 333 -4.12 -3.92 15.04
CA SER A 333 -3.89 -5.13 15.82
C SER A 333 -3.47 -6.31 14.93
N GLU A 334 -2.70 -7.25 15.49
CA GLU A 334 -2.26 -8.44 14.76
C GLU A 334 -3.42 -9.20 14.08
N PRO A 335 -4.57 -9.49 14.74
CA PRO A 335 -5.69 -10.16 14.08
C PRO A 335 -6.31 -9.38 12.92
N GLU A 336 -6.36 -8.05 13.00
CA GLU A 336 -6.88 -7.20 11.92
C GLU A 336 -5.93 -7.20 10.73
N LEU A 337 -4.63 -6.99 10.96
CA LEU A 337 -3.62 -6.99 9.91
C LEU A 337 -3.50 -8.37 9.24
N ASP A 338 -3.58 -9.46 10.02
CA ASP A 338 -3.60 -10.82 9.50
C ASP A 338 -4.85 -11.09 8.65
N ARG A 339 -6.01 -10.51 9.02
CA ARG A 339 -7.23 -10.59 8.21
C ARG A 339 -7.04 -9.89 6.87
N ILE A 340 -6.43 -8.70 6.85
CA ILE A 340 -6.13 -8.00 5.59
C ILE A 340 -5.13 -8.80 4.76
N ALA A 341 -4.07 -9.32 5.35
CA ALA A 341 -3.12 -10.18 4.65
C ALA A 341 -3.80 -11.41 4.01
N GLN A 342 -4.77 -12.03 4.70
CA GLN A 342 -5.59 -13.12 4.14
C GLN A 342 -6.39 -12.69 2.91
N ILE A 343 -6.98 -11.48 2.93
CA ILE A 343 -7.73 -10.93 1.81
C ILE A 343 -6.79 -10.66 0.63
N LEU A 344 -5.64 -10.01 0.87
CA LEU A 344 -4.66 -9.67 -0.17
C LEU A 344 -4.05 -10.90 -0.86
N ARG A 345 -3.96 -12.06 -0.19
CA ARG A 345 -3.55 -13.32 -0.84
C ARG A 345 -4.47 -13.75 -1.99
N ARG A 346 -5.70 -13.25 -2.03
CA ARG A 346 -6.64 -13.49 -3.13
C ARG A 346 -6.56 -12.44 -4.24
N SER A 347 -5.72 -11.41 -4.11
CA SER A 347 -5.58 -10.38 -5.14
C SER A 347 -5.11 -10.98 -6.47
N PRO A 348 -5.66 -10.54 -7.62
CA PRO A 348 -5.18 -10.97 -8.94
C PRO A 348 -3.81 -10.39 -9.29
N VAL A 349 -3.42 -9.30 -8.63
CA VAL A 349 -2.24 -8.49 -8.94
C VAL A 349 -1.45 -8.19 -7.65
N PRO A 350 -0.12 -7.98 -7.72
CA PRO A 350 0.68 -7.64 -6.56
C PRO A 350 0.21 -6.32 -5.92
N VAL A 351 0.53 -6.17 -4.64
CA VAL A 351 0.07 -5.06 -3.79
C VAL A 351 1.26 -4.35 -3.17
N ALA A 352 1.44 -3.09 -3.51
CA ALA A 352 2.33 -2.17 -2.82
C ALA A 352 1.52 -1.41 -1.78
N VAL A 353 2.03 -1.32 -0.56
CA VAL A 353 1.30 -0.85 0.61
C VAL A 353 2.16 0.10 1.44
N THR A 354 1.53 1.12 2.02
CA THR A 354 2.07 2.04 3.05
C THR A 354 1.12 2.03 4.25
N PRO A 355 1.59 2.26 5.50
CA PRO A 355 0.69 2.32 6.66
C PRO A 355 -0.06 3.67 6.72
N GLY A 356 -1.25 3.62 7.29
CA GLY A 356 -1.99 4.80 7.75
C GLY A 356 -1.89 5.01 9.26
N ASN A 357 -2.59 6.02 9.79
CA ASN A 357 -2.49 6.32 11.21
C ASN A 357 -3.17 5.29 12.10
N HIS A 358 -4.15 4.54 11.59
CA HIS A 358 -4.77 3.44 12.33
C HIS A 358 -3.93 2.16 12.34
N ASP A 359 -2.97 2.01 11.43
CA ASP A 359 -2.14 0.79 11.33
C ASP A 359 -1.00 0.74 12.35
N ILE A 360 -0.67 1.87 12.98
CA ILE A 360 0.53 2.05 13.81
C ILE A 360 0.22 2.35 15.28
N TYR A 361 -0.99 2.02 15.76
CA TYR A 361 -1.37 2.26 17.15
C TYR A 361 -0.59 1.42 18.17
N ASP A 362 -0.15 0.21 17.81
CA ASP A 362 0.79 -0.53 18.66
C ASP A 362 2.19 0.08 18.55
N SER A 363 2.58 0.80 19.59
CA SER A 363 3.91 1.42 19.68
C SER A 363 5.00 0.43 20.08
N SER A 364 4.65 -0.74 20.61
CA SER A 364 5.63 -1.68 21.18
C SER A 364 6.22 -2.66 20.17
N LEU A 365 5.49 -2.93 19.09
CA LEU A 365 5.90 -3.84 18.01
C LEU A 365 5.64 -3.24 16.63
N PRO A 366 6.49 -3.51 15.61
CA PRO A 366 6.29 -3.02 14.25
C PRO A 366 5.32 -3.94 13.49
N LEU A 367 4.09 -4.10 14.00
CA LEU A 367 3.13 -5.11 13.50
C LEU A 367 2.82 -4.96 12.00
N PHE A 368 2.65 -3.72 11.52
CA PHE A 368 2.51 -3.44 10.10
C PHE A 368 3.70 -3.99 9.29
N ASN A 369 4.94 -3.64 9.68
CA ASN A 369 6.13 -4.04 8.94
C ASN A 369 6.33 -5.55 8.95
N GLN A 370 5.99 -6.21 10.06
CA GLN A 370 6.06 -7.68 10.18
C GLN A 370 5.09 -8.41 9.26
N ARG A 371 4.06 -7.75 8.71
CA ARG A 371 3.05 -8.34 7.82
C ARG A 371 3.23 -7.92 6.38
N PHE A 372 3.64 -6.67 6.16
CA PHE A 372 3.63 -6.05 4.85
C PHE A 372 5.00 -5.61 4.33
N GLY A 373 5.99 -5.45 5.21
CA GLY A 373 7.34 -5.03 4.88
C GLY A 373 7.57 -3.51 5.04
N PRO A 374 8.27 -2.85 4.12
CA PRO A 374 8.63 -1.45 4.25
C PRO A 374 7.42 -0.51 4.18
N GLY A 375 7.52 0.64 4.85
CA GLY A 375 6.52 1.71 4.79
C GLY A 375 6.87 2.81 3.77
N SER A 376 8.16 3.12 3.61
CA SER A 376 8.65 4.10 2.64
C SER A 376 9.66 3.49 1.67
N TYR A 377 9.32 3.44 0.38
CA TYR A 377 10.13 2.79 -0.65
C TYR A 377 9.72 3.22 -2.04
N ALA A 378 10.59 3.01 -3.03
CA ALA A 378 10.35 3.34 -4.42
C ALA A 378 10.65 2.15 -5.33
N PHE A 379 9.95 2.07 -6.46
CA PHE A 379 10.15 1.03 -7.46
C PHE A 379 9.63 1.45 -8.83
N ASP A 380 10.14 0.77 -9.86
CA ASP A 380 9.68 0.94 -11.22
C ASP A 380 8.70 -0.16 -11.60
N VAL A 381 7.62 0.22 -12.30
CA VAL A 381 6.69 -0.68 -12.98
C VAL A 381 6.44 -0.12 -14.38
N CYS A 382 6.90 -0.85 -15.41
CA CYS A 382 6.89 -0.38 -16.79
C CYS A 382 7.56 1.00 -16.94
N ASP A 383 6.85 2.02 -17.41
CA ASP A 383 7.36 3.40 -17.57
C ASP A 383 6.95 4.35 -16.44
N ALA A 384 6.47 3.82 -15.31
CA ALA A 384 6.17 4.57 -14.10
C ALA A 384 7.17 4.28 -12.98
N HIS A 385 7.64 5.35 -12.35
CA HIS A 385 8.31 5.32 -11.05
C HIS A 385 7.26 5.58 -9.97
N VAL A 386 7.15 4.65 -9.02
CA VAL A 386 6.17 4.71 -7.93
C VAL A 386 6.90 4.84 -6.61
N VAL A 387 6.53 5.82 -5.80
CA VAL A 387 7.08 6.04 -4.46
C VAL A 387 5.98 5.94 -3.42
N MET A 388 6.11 4.98 -2.53
CA MET A 388 5.24 4.80 -1.37
C MET A 388 5.87 5.50 -0.17
N LEU A 389 5.10 6.28 0.58
CA LEU A 389 5.57 7.07 1.70
C LEU A 389 4.74 6.77 2.95
N ASP A 390 5.43 6.39 4.02
CA ASP A 390 4.84 6.19 5.35
C ASP A 390 4.62 7.54 6.01
N THR A 391 3.36 7.96 6.02
CA THR A 391 2.88 9.14 6.73
C THR A 391 1.92 8.78 7.85
N GLY A 392 1.91 7.53 8.33
CA GLY A 392 0.95 7.09 9.35
C GLY A 392 1.05 7.90 10.64
N ASN A 393 2.22 8.46 10.92
CA ASN A 393 2.43 9.32 12.09
C ASN A 393 2.17 10.81 11.81
N ALA A 394 1.57 11.15 10.66
CA ALA A 394 1.40 12.52 10.15
C ALA A 394 2.73 13.30 10.02
N ASP A 395 3.80 12.58 9.72
CA ASP A 395 5.13 13.07 9.38
C ASP A 395 5.88 12.06 8.51
N LEU A 396 7.08 12.42 8.04
CA LEU A 396 8.04 11.48 7.48
C LEU A 396 9.18 11.24 8.46
N ALA A 397 9.72 10.02 8.45
CA ALA A 397 10.94 9.71 9.17
C ALA A 397 12.06 10.67 8.73
N PRO A 398 12.87 11.24 9.64
CA PRO A 398 13.96 12.13 9.26
C PRO A 398 14.96 11.52 8.27
N SER A 399 15.22 10.22 8.38
CA SER A 399 16.02 9.47 7.41
C SER A 399 15.40 9.49 6.01
N ILE A 400 14.10 9.21 5.89
CA ILE A 400 13.35 9.25 4.63
C ILE A 400 13.29 10.67 4.07
N GLN A 401 13.04 11.68 4.90
CA GLN A 401 13.08 13.09 4.50
C GLN A 401 14.42 13.45 3.84
N GLY A 402 15.54 13.02 4.43
CA GLY A 402 16.88 13.23 3.87
C GLY A 402 17.17 12.39 2.63
N TRP A 403 16.41 11.33 2.40
CA TRP A 403 16.53 10.41 1.27
C TRP A 403 15.53 10.68 0.15
N LEU A 404 14.57 11.61 0.33
CA LEU A 404 13.62 12.00 -0.70
C LEU A 404 14.29 12.26 -2.05
N PRO A 405 15.47 12.92 -2.12
CA PRO A 405 16.09 13.14 -3.41
C PRO A 405 16.47 11.89 -4.18
N THR A 406 16.88 10.85 -3.46
CA THR A 406 17.23 9.54 -4.03
C THR A 406 15.98 8.72 -4.31
N LEU A 407 15.01 8.71 -3.39
CA LEU A 407 13.76 7.96 -3.56
C LEU A 407 12.95 8.42 -4.76
N LEU A 408 13.07 9.71 -5.11
CA LEU A 408 12.37 10.31 -6.23
C LEU A 408 13.28 10.46 -7.46
N ASP A 409 14.51 9.95 -7.45
CA ASP A 409 15.39 9.96 -8.62
C ASP A 409 14.97 8.86 -9.60
N HIS A 410 14.62 9.22 -10.83
CA HIS A 410 14.15 8.27 -11.83
C HIS A 410 14.37 8.76 -13.26
N ASP A 411 14.44 7.80 -14.18
CA ASP A 411 14.42 8.04 -15.63
C ASP A 411 13.07 7.64 -16.28
N GLN A 412 12.10 7.24 -15.47
CA GLN A 412 10.77 6.82 -15.92
C GLN A 412 9.94 7.97 -16.48
N ARG A 413 8.97 7.64 -17.34
CA ARG A 413 8.09 8.63 -17.98
C ARG A 413 7.13 9.26 -16.99
N PHE A 414 6.57 8.44 -16.10
CA PHE A 414 5.61 8.86 -15.10
C PHE A 414 6.20 8.78 -13.70
N LEU A 415 5.79 9.70 -12.84
CA LEU A 415 6.13 9.71 -11.42
C LEU A 415 4.85 9.77 -10.59
N ILE A 416 4.61 8.74 -9.79
CA ILE A 416 3.45 8.62 -8.89
C ILE A 416 3.95 8.53 -7.45
N ALA A 417 3.38 9.34 -6.58
CA ALA A 417 3.56 9.22 -5.14
C ALA A 417 2.30 8.63 -4.50
N GLY A 418 2.45 7.69 -3.57
CA GLY A 418 1.39 7.14 -2.74
C GLY A 418 1.67 7.42 -1.28
N THR A 419 0.69 7.96 -0.57
CA THR A 419 0.79 8.27 0.87
C THR A 419 -0.55 8.00 1.54
N HIS A 420 -0.58 8.00 2.87
CA HIS A 420 -1.86 7.93 3.58
C HIS A 420 -2.43 9.33 3.82
N ILE A 421 -1.64 10.19 4.48
CA ILE A 421 -2.10 11.53 4.89
C ILE A 421 -1.68 12.55 3.83
N PRO A 422 -2.64 13.20 3.15
CA PRO A 422 -2.34 14.20 2.12
C PRO A 422 -1.47 15.35 2.69
N PRO A 423 -0.31 15.70 2.09
CA PRO A 423 0.54 16.79 2.57
C PRO A 423 -0.07 18.17 2.37
N TYR A 424 -0.95 18.36 1.39
CA TYR A 424 -1.61 19.65 1.23
C TYR A 424 -2.77 19.78 2.22
N ALA A 425 -2.57 20.58 3.27
CA ALA A 425 -3.49 20.67 4.40
C ALA A 425 -4.95 20.97 4.02
N ALA A 426 -5.21 21.80 3.01
CA ALA A 426 -6.54 22.17 2.47
C ALA A 426 -7.71 22.05 3.48
N ASP A 427 -8.83 21.45 3.06
CA ASP A 427 -9.94 21.02 3.92
C ASP A 427 -9.71 19.58 4.42
N THR A 428 -8.45 19.12 4.49
CA THR A 428 -8.08 17.81 5.03
C THR A 428 -7.94 17.95 6.54
N ALA A 429 -8.98 17.57 7.28
CA ALA A 429 -8.90 17.54 8.74
C ALA A 429 -7.77 16.59 9.19
N ASN A 430 -7.12 16.88 10.32
CA ASN A 430 -6.03 16.05 10.87
C ASN A 430 -4.84 15.86 9.90
N GLY A 431 -4.36 16.95 9.29
CA GLY A 431 -3.18 16.94 8.43
C GLY A 431 -1.85 16.73 9.17
N TRP A 432 -0.76 17.06 8.50
CA TRP A 432 0.60 16.83 8.98
C TRP A 432 0.92 17.56 10.29
N ARG A 433 1.71 16.92 11.16
CA ARG A 433 2.21 17.52 12.42
C ARG A 433 3.12 18.71 12.18
N ARG A 434 3.82 18.70 11.04
CA ARG A 434 4.82 19.68 10.64
C ARG A 434 4.58 20.14 9.22
N GLU A 435 3.99 21.33 9.11
CA GLU A 435 3.73 21.99 7.84
C GLU A 435 5.00 22.15 7.00
N ASP A 436 6.15 22.43 7.63
CA ASP A 436 7.42 22.60 6.91
C ASP A 436 7.92 21.31 6.25
N GLN A 437 7.66 20.15 6.86
CA GLN A 437 7.96 18.86 6.24
C GLN A 437 7.01 18.54 5.09
N ALA A 438 5.72 18.81 5.26
CA ALA A 438 4.71 18.64 4.21
C ALA A 438 5.03 19.53 2.99
N GLN A 439 5.37 20.80 3.21
CA GLN A 439 5.77 21.73 2.15
C GLN A 439 7.08 21.33 1.48
N HIS A 440 8.04 20.76 2.23
CA HIS A 440 9.25 20.22 1.62
C HIS A 440 8.95 19.02 0.70
N LEU A 441 8.09 18.09 1.13
CA LEU A 441 7.67 16.97 0.27
C LEU A 441 6.99 17.48 -1.01
N LEU A 442 6.02 18.40 -0.88
CA LEU A 442 5.34 19.01 -2.02
C LEU A 442 6.32 19.71 -2.98
N ALA A 443 7.32 20.42 -2.44
CA ALA A 443 8.35 21.07 -3.25
C ALA A 443 9.23 20.05 -3.99
N GLU A 444 9.67 18.99 -3.32
CA GLU A 444 10.48 17.91 -3.91
C GLU A 444 9.72 17.16 -5.02
N LEU A 445 8.42 16.88 -4.83
CA LEU A 445 7.55 16.26 -5.83
C LEU A 445 7.31 17.20 -7.03
N SER A 446 6.94 18.46 -6.75
CA SER A 446 6.69 19.46 -7.79
C SER A 446 7.94 19.72 -8.64
N ALA A 447 9.12 19.79 -8.01
CA ALA A 447 10.40 19.99 -8.69
C ALA A 447 10.75 18.86 -9.69
N ARG A 448 10.24 17.64 -9.45
CA ARG A 448 10.43 16.47 -10.31
C ARG A 448 9.32 16.27 -11.34
N GLY A 449 8.26 17.08 -11.26
CA GLY A 449 7.13 16.98 -12.17
C GLY A 449 6.29 15.73 -11.91
N THR A 450 6.10 15.34 -10.64
CA THR A 450 5.18 14.27 -10.23
C THR A 450 3.82 14.41 -10.92
N ASP A 451 3.37 13.35 -11.61
CA ASP A 451 2.10 13.33 -12.34
C ASP A 451 0.89 13.28 -11.41
N ALA A 452 1.01 12.55 -10.30
CA ALA A 452 0.00 12.50 -9.25
C ALA A 452 0.58 12.09 -7.88
N LEU A 453 0.04 12.69 -6.82
CA LEU A 453 0.12 12.16 -5.46
C LEU A 453 -1.24 11.59 -5.10
N LEU A 454 -1.28 10.31 -4.72
CA LEU A 454 -2.48 9.58 -4.34
C LEU A 454 -2.50 9.42 -2.82
N ALA A 455 -3.63 9.71 -2.18
CA ALA A 455 -3.79 9.67 -0.72
C ALA A 455 -5.10 8.99 -0.27
N GLY A 456 -5.13 8.52 0.98
CA GLY A 456 -6.33 8.03 1.69
C GLY A 456 -6.79 9.04 2.75
N HIS A 457 -7.03 8.57 3.98
CA HIS A 457 -7.27 9.33 5.24
C HIS A 457 -8.60 10.09 5.33
N ILE A 458 -9.09 10.61 4.22
CA ILE A 458 -10.25 11.51 4.20
C ILE A 458 -11.57 10.75 3.91
N HIS A 459 -11.49 9.49 3.47
CA HIS A 459 -12.62 8.55 3.32
C HIS A 459 -13.68 8.96 2.27
N PHE A 460 -13.42 9.99 1.47
CA PHE A 460 -14.23 10.40 0.32
C PHE A 460 -13.31 10.90 -0.79
N ARG A 461 -13.84 11.01 -2.01
CA ARG A 461 -13.00 11.42 -3.14
C ARG A 461 -12.82 12.92 -3.22
N LEU A 462 -11.59 13.34 -3.48
CA LEU A 462 -11.26 14.75 -3.62
C LEU A 462 -10.01 14.95 -4.47
N GLU A 463 -10.06 15.86 -5.44
CA GLU A 463 -8.87 16.36 -6.13
C GLU A 463 -8.51 17.75 -5.61
N LEU A 464 -7.29 17.93 -5.08
CA LEU A 464 -6.83 19.17 -4.46
C LEU A 464 -6.16 20.08 -5.50
N HIS A 465 -6.99 20.81 -6.27
CA HIS A 465 -6.50 21.65 -7.37
C HIS A 465 -5.58 22.82 -6.98
N ALA A 466 -5.54 23.20 -5.70
CA ALA A 466 -4.67 24.27 -5.20
C ALA A 466 -3.27 23.76 -4.75
N SER A 467 -3.06 22.44 -4.73
CA SER A 467 -1.78 21.83 -4.42
C SER A 467 -0.79 22.05 -5.58
N PRO A 468 0.52 22.26 -5.32
CA PRO A 468 1.53 22.41 -6.37
C PRO A 468 1.82 21.11 -7.14
N VAL A 469 1.23 19.99 -6.69
CA VAL A 469 1.22 18.68 -7.32
C VAL A 469 -0.24 18.27 -7.47
N ARG A 470 -0.57 17.50 -8.51
CA ARG A 470 -1.92 16.95 -8.66
C ARG A 470 -2.19 15.92 -7.57
N GLU A 471 -2.91 16.30 -6.54
CA GLU A 471 -3.17 15.46 -5.38
C GLU A 471 -4.61 14.94 -5.39
N VAL A 472 -4.75 13.62 -5.27
CA VAL A 472 -6.02 12.90 -5.41
C VAL A 472 -6.23 11.98 -4.22
N ILE A 473 -7.29 12.24 -3.47
CA ILE A 473 -7.78 11.36 -2.41
C ILE A 473 -8.69 10.31 -3.04
N VAL A 474 -8.37 9.03 -2.81
CA VAL A 474 -8.90 7.91 -3.60
C VAL A 474 -10.27 7.40 -3.17
N GLY A 475 -10.89 7.97 -2.13
CA GLY A 475 -12.09 7.42 -1.50
C GLY A 475 -11.72 6.35 -0.45
N THR A 476 -12.63 5.41 -0.18
CA THR A 476 -12.43 4.40 0.86
C THR A 476 -12.64 2.96 0.37
N GLY A 477 -11.83 2.05 0.91
CA GLY A 477 -11.92 0.61 0.68
C GLY A 477 -12.94 -0.09 1.59
N GLY A 478 -13.43 0.57 2.64
CA GLY A 478 -14.40 -0.04 3.55
C GLY A 478 -14.79 0.78 4.78
N ALA A 479 -14.04 1.81 5.13
CA ALA A 479 -14.32 2.65 6.28
C ALA A 479 -15.61 3.46 6.15
N SER A 480 -16.36 3.57 7.24
CA SER A 480 -17.52 4.44 7.35
C SER A 480 -17.46 5.23 8.65
N GLN A 481 -17.27 6.55 8.57
CA GLN A 481 -17.17 7.43 9.73
C GLN A 481 -18.43 8.30 9.96
N GLY A 482 -19.56 7.95 9.34
CA GLY A 482 -20.91 8.40 9.73
C GLY A 482 -21.25 9.89 9.56
N GLN A 483 -20.28 10.76 9.22
CA GLN A 483 -20.51 12.19 9.01
C GLN A 483 -20.73 12.56 7.54
N ILE A 484 -20.22 11.74 6.62
CA ILE A 484 -20.32 11.88 5.16
C ILE A 484 -20.57 10.49 4.59
N ASP A 485 -21.40 10.36 3.56
CA ASP A 485 -21.58 9.09 2.84
C ASP A 485 -20.24 8.69 2.19
N PRO A 486 -19.63 7.58 2.60
CA PRO A 486 -18.34 7.15 2.05
C PRO A 486 -18.45 6.80 0.56
N ASP A 487 -17.45 7.23 -0.21
CA ASP A 487 -17.25 6.78 -1.58
C ASP A 487 -16.49 5.44 -1.53
N TYR A 488 -17.22 4.33 -1.49
CA TYR A 488 -16.62 2.99 -1.57
C TYR A 488 -16.18 2.68 -2.99
N GLY A 489 -14.93 2.25 -3.16
CA GLY A 489 -14.37 1.99 -4.47
C GLY A 489 -12.86 2.08 -4.50
N TYR A 490 -12.32 2.25 -5.70
CA TYR A 490 -10.90 2.45 -5.92
C TYR A 490 -10.66 3.31 -7.15
N LEU A 491 -9.49 3.94 -7.21
CA LEU A 491 -9.03 4.71 -8.34
C LEU A 491 -8.26 3.80 -9.30
N ARG A 492 -8.65 3.76 -10.57
CA ARG A 492 -7.85 3.20 -11.67
C ARG A 492 -7.01 4.29 -12.30
N ALA A 493 -5.71 4.05 -12.35
CA ALA A 493 -4.72 4.87 -13.03
C ALA A 493 -4.28 4.14 -14.30
N THR A 494 -4.59 4.72 -15.47
CA THR A 494 -4.22 4.18 -16.78
C THR A 494 -3.03 4.97 -17.32
N PHE A 495 -1.95 4.26 -17.64
CA PHE A 495 -0.68 4.79 -18.13
C PHE A 495 -0.52 4.46 -19.61
N ARG A 496 -0.60 5.48 -20.47
CA ARG A 496 -0.38 5.36 -21.93
C ARG A 496 0.47 6.52 -22.42
N ASP A 497 -0.12 7.40 -23.25
CA ASP A 497 0.51 8.65 -23.66
C ASP A 497 0.48 9.73 -22.56
N ARG A 498 -0.45 9.56 -21.62
CA ARG A 498 -0.65 10.40 -20.45
C ARG A 498 -1.20 9.54 -19.32
N LEU A 499 -1.13 10.06 -18.10
CA LEU A 499 -1.83 9.49 -16.96
C LEU A 499 -3.33 9.87 -17.02
N GLU A 500 -4.19 8.87 -16.98
CA GLU A 500 -5.64 9.04 -16.81
C GLU A 500 -6.07 8.44 -15.48
N LEU A 501 -6.74 9.23 -14.65
CA LEU A 501 -7.23 8.81 -13.33
C LEU A 501 -8.75 8.72 -13.38
N CYS A 502 -9.28 7.60 -12.90
CA CYS A 502 -10.67 7.25 -13.08
C CYS A 502 -11.18 6.49 -11.87
N TYR A 503 -12.30 6.90 -11.27
CA TYR A 503 -12.80 6.23 -10.08
C TYR A 503 -13.86 5.17 -10.41
N LEU A 504 -13.71 3.98 -9.84
CA LEU A 504 -14.65 2.87 -9.93
C LEU A 504 -15.40 2.70 -8.59
N PRO A 505 -16.68 3.12 -8.52
CA PRO A 505 -17.46 2.95 -7.31
C PRO A 505 -17.87 1.48 -7.14
N LEU A 506 -17.83 1.00 -5.90
CA LEU A 506 -18.59 -0.17 -5.50
C LEU A 506 -19.85 0.26 -4.74
N PRO A 507 -21.02 -0.31 -5.05
CA PRO A 507 -22.21 -0.04 -4.28
C PRO A 507 -21.98 -0.51 -2.83
N ALA A 508 -22.33 0.36 -1.87
CA ALA A 508 -22.32 -0.04 -0.46
C ALA A 508 -23.21 -1.27 -0.27
N PRO A 509 -22.83 -2.23 0.59
CA PRO A 509 -23.65 -3.39 0.88
C PRO A 509 -25.08 -2.97 1.29
N GLY A 510 -26.07 -3.27 0.43
CA GLY A 510 -27.48 -2.94 0.67
C GLY A 510 -27.95 -1.53 0.22
N SER A 511 -27.12 -0.75 -0.47
CA SER A 511 -27.48 0.61 -0.94
C SER A 511 -27.89 0.62 -2.44
N PRO A 512 -28.82 1.49 -2.88
CA PRO A 512 -29.32 1.53 -4.26
C PRO A 512 -28.35 2.10 -5.32
N GLY A 513 -27.09 2.38 -4.99
CA GLY A 513 -26.07 2.81 -5.96
C GLY A 513 -25.16 3.93 -5.44
N PRO A 514 -24.21 4.40 -6.26
CA PRO A 514 -23.22 5.41 -5.86
C PRO A 514 -23.86 6.79 -5.65
N SER A 515 -23.33 7.55 -4.68
CA SER A 515 -23.73 8.93 -4.40
C SER A 515 -23.45 9.83 -5.62
N PRO A 516 -24.46 10.56 -6.13
CA PRO A 516 -24.26 11.47 -7.25
C PRO A 516 -23.49 12.71 -6.79
N GLY A 517 -22.24 12.83 -7.23
CA GLY A 517 -21.51 14.08 -7.29
C GLY A 517 -20.36 14.21 -6.30
N ARG A 518 -19.13 14.01 -6.81
CA ARG A 518 -17.95 14.88 -6.73
C ARG A 518 -16.80 14.13 -7.43
N GLU A 519 -16.26 14.74 -8.49
CA GLU A 519 -15.18 14.16 -9.31
C GLU A 519 -13.90 13.91 -8.47
N PRO A 520 -13.02 12.96 -8.84
CA PRO A 520 -12.65 12.53 -10.19
C PRO A 520 -13.75 11.78 -10.93
N THR A 521 -13.84 12.05 -12.24
CA THR A 521 -14.86 11.52 -13.14
C THR A 521 -15.06 10.02 -12.92
N THR A 522 -16.28 9.63 -12.56
CA THR A 522 -16.66 8.22 -12.47
C THR A 522 -16.43 7.56 -13.83
N CYS A 523 -15.80 6.40 -13.85
CA CYS A 523 -15.49 5.72 -15.10
C CYS A 523 -16.73 5.46 -15.95
N THR A 524 -16.60 5.70 -17.25
CA THR A 524 -17.45 5.05 -18.26
C THR A 524 -16.78 3.72 -18.68
N GLU A 525 -17.54 2.86 -19.37
CA GLU A 525 -17.06 1.53 -19.84
C GLU A 525 -15.68 1.60 -20.51
N ARG A 526 -14.86 0.55 -20.33
CA ARG A 526 -13.55 0.39 -20.98
C ARG A 526 -13.72 0.49 -22.50
N LEU A 527 -13.25 1.58 -23.10
CA LEU A 527 -13.17 1.68 -24.55
C LEU A 527 -11.92 0.93 -25.04
N PRO A 528 -12.03 0.06 -26.07
CA PRO A 528 -10.86 -0.59 -26.64
C PRO A 528 -9.88 0.46 -27.17
N PRO A 529 -8.57 0.18 -27.19
CA PRO A 529 -7.60 1.07 -27.84
C PRO A 529 -8.05 1.36 -29.28
N PRO A 530 -7.91 2.62 -29.76
CA PRO A 530 -8.08 2.87 -31.18
C PRO A 530 -7.11 1.98 -31.97
N PRO A 531 -7.51 1.44 -33.13
CA PRO A 531 -6.66 0.55 -33.91
C PRO A 531 -5.32 1.23 -34.21
N LEU A 532 -4.22 0.53 -33.92
CA LEU A 532 -2.86 0.95 -34.27
C LEU A 532 -2.74 1.01 -35.80
N GLY A 533 -2.93 2.20 -36.39
CA GLY A 533 -2.66 2.45 -37.81
C GLY A 533 -3.79 3.15 -38.56
N ALA A 534 -3.79 4.48 -38.52
CA ALA A 534 -4.29 5.34 -39.60
C ALA A 534 -3.56 6.69 -39.50
N GLY A 535 -2.24 6.66 -39.66
CA GLY A 535 -1.36 7.83 -39.70
C GLY A 535 -0.42 7.72 -40.89
#